data_AF-A0A2V4N3H6-F1
#
_entry.id   AF-A0A2V4N3H6-F1
#
_cell.length_a   1.000
_cell.length_b   1.000
_cell.length_c   1.000
_cell.angle_alpha   90.00
_cell.angle_beta   90.00
_cell.angle_gamma   90.00
#
_symmetry.space_group_name_H-M   'P 1'
#
loop_
_entity.id
_entity.type
_entity.pdbx_description
1 polymer ?
#
loop_
_entity_poly.entity_id
_entity_poly.type
_entity_poly.pdbx_seq_one_letter_code
_entity_poly.pdbx_strand_id
1 'polypeptide(L)'
;MLTRSFAAEPKETGGKRRRSKGAAVIALGAAASLLLGASLALTSGGTASAAATNTTGAPATSGGLKVAYFDQWGVYANGYYPKTVQDTGVAGKLDYLIYDFANINPTSLKCFEATKAADTNDANPNAGDGAGDAFADYEKSYGSDISVDGTADVWNQPIAGNFNQLKKLKAKNPNLKVLLSIGGWTYSKYFSDAAAGDASRKALVSSCIDMFIKGNLPSDAGFGGPGSGAGVFDGFDLDWEYPGGGGHAGNHSSPADKQNFTALLSEFRTELDAQGKADNKTYALSAAVGAGQDKIQNYETDKIGQYLTFMDVMTYDMHGAWDATGPTNHQAALYSDPNDPMTPVAPGTSKYSIDEAVKAWTVGDPQYGIPGGFPAKKINMGVPFYYRGWTGVPAGGNHGLFQSATGPATGAAMSGNVNGIRMFKELNGFVDNPADTYWDDTAKAAWFYDGTTFWSGENTKSIQAKADYLHCNGLGGSFAFSLYDLGTQTSLFDTMVNATNGSAASCPAAPTSSSPVTTPPVSTPPATTPPVTTPPATTPPVTTPPVSTPPAGSCTAPSWSASAVYATAGTKVSWKGHNYTNKWWTTNEDPSLSGQWGVWTDNGPC
;
A
#
# COMPACT_ATOMS: atom_id res chain seq x y z
N MET A 1 -21.59 -39.03 -29.13
CA MET A 1 -22.31 -38.83 -30.42
C MET A 1 -22.22 -37.34 -30.71
N LEU A 2 -21.79 -36.81 -31.86
CA LEU A 2 -21.37 -37.36 -33.18
C LEU A 2 -19.93 -36.85 -33.44
N THR A 3 -18.89 -37.60 -33.83
CA THR A 3 -18.55 -38.37 -35.06
C THR A 3 -18.17 -37.59 -36.34
N ARG A 4 -16.86 -37.52 -36.60
CA ARG A 4 -16.13 -37.57 -37.91
C ARG A 4 -16.21 -36.30 -38.82
N SER A 5 -15.27 -36.02 -39.74
CA SER A 5 -14.24 -36.89 -40.37
C SER A 5 -12.96 -36.15 -40.85
N PHE A 6 -11.90 -36.92 -41.16
CA PHE A 6 -10.63 -36.52 -41.81
C PHE A 6 -10.70 -36.44 -43.35
N ALA A 7 -9.83 -35.61 -43.97
CA ALA A 7 -9.07 -35.77 -45.24
C ALA A 7 -8.59 -34.39 -45.75
N ALA A 8 -7.55 -34.19 -46.59
CA ALA A 8 -6.29 -34.87 -46.91
C ALA A 8 -5.44 -33.91 -47.80
N GLU A 9 -4.11 -34.08 -47.90
CA GLU A 9 -3.22 -33.23 -48.75
C GLU A 9 -3.42 -33.47 -50.28
N PRO A 10 -2.82 -32.61 -51.14
CA PRO A 10 -1.65 -33.10 -51.89
C PRO A 10 -0.51 -32.11 -52.25
N LYS A 11 0.73 -32.57 -52.03
CA LYS A 11 1.98 -32.51 -52.86
C LYS A 11 2.54 -31.22 -53.52
N GLU A 12 3.78 -30.92 -53.08
CA GLU A 12 5.03 -30.56 -53.79
C GLU A 12 5.07 -29.99 -55.24
N THR A 13 5.81 -28.87 -55.38
CA THR A 13 6.92 -28.62 -56.36
C THR A 13 7.93 -27.61 -55.76
N GLY A 14 9.18 -27.41 -56.22
CA GLY A 14 9.95 -28.12 -57.26
C GLY A 14 11.42 -27.67 -57.54
N GLY A 15 12.12 -26.93 -56.65
CA GLY A 15 13.54 -26.50 -56.83
C GLY A 15 13.80 -24.99 -56.61
N LYS A 16 15.03 -24.45 -56.57
CA LYS A 16 16.39 -25.01 -56.82
C LYS A 16 17.45 -24.35 -55.90
N ARG A 17 18.53 -25.08 -55.59
CA ARG A 17 19.76 -24.55 -54.96
C ARG A 17 20.65 -23.79 -55.95
N ARG A 18 21.45 -22.82 -55.47
CA ARG A 18 22.75 -22.46 -56.07
C ARG A 18 23.78 -22.08 -54.99
N ARG A 19 25.05 -22.38 -55.22
CA ARG A 19 26.21 -22.24 -54.31
C ARG A 19 27.44 -21.82 -55.12
N SER A 20 28.18 -20.81 -54.66
CA SER A 20 29.61 -20.54 -55.00
C SER A 20 30.08 -19.41 -54.08
N LYS A 21 31.04 -19.54 -53.16
CA LYS A 21 32.48 -19.93 -53.23
C LYS A 21 33.41 -18.90 -53.91
N GLY A 22 34.42 -18.48 -53.14
CA GLY A 22 35.64 -17.77 -53.57
C GLY A 22 35.81 -16.44 -52.82
N ALA A 23 36.97 -16.00 -52.34
CA ALA A 23 38.27 -16.55 -51.91
C ALA A 23 39.19 -15.31 -51.68
N ALA A 24 40.23 -15.40 -50.84
CA ALA A 24 40.99 -14.23 -50.36
C ALA A 24 42.44 -14.13 -50.91
N VAL A 25 42.96 -12.89 -51.02
CA VAL A 25 44.39 -12.47 -51.14
C VAL A 25 44.43 -11.02 -50.58
N ILE A 26 45.08 -10.64 -49.47
CA ILE A 26 46.51 -10.58 -49.05
C ILE A 26 47.35 -9.44 -49.69
N ALA A 27 47.50 -8.34 -48.94
CA ALA A 27 48.66 -7.45 -48.67
C ALA A 27 49.68 -7.07 -49.80
N LEU A 28 50.24 -5.85 -49.90
CA LEU A 28 51.14 -5.18 -48.92
C LEU A 28 51.55 -3.75 -49.40
N GLY A 29 52.07 -2.89 -48.49
CA GLY A 29 52.78 -1.62 -48.79
C GLY A 29 52.19 -0.36 -48.12
N ALA A 30 52.49 0.00 -46.86
CA ALA A 30 53.75 0.49 -46.26
C ALA A 30 53.96 2.04 -46.31
N ALA A 31 53.70 2.67 -45.13
CA ALA A 31 54.46 3.76 -44.47
C ALA A 31 54.54 5.16 -45.13
N ALA A 32 54.53 6.31 -44.41
CA ALA A 32 54.36 6.67 -42.99
C ALA A 32 53.70 8.09 -42.91
N SER A 33 53.10 8.58 -41.82
CA SER A 33 53.75 8.98 -40.56
C SER A 33 52.74 9.51 -39.52
N LEU A 34 53.02 9.25 -38.21
CA LEU A 34 52.81 10.14 -37.04
C LEU A 34 51.50 11.00 -36.96
N LEU A 35 50.56 10.77 -36.05
CA LEU A 35 50.67 11.08 -34.61
C LEU A 35 49.43 10.66 -33.78
N LEU A 36 49.65 10.39 -32.48
CA LEU A 36 48.72 10.50 -31.33
C LEU A 36 47.42 9.66 -31.26
N GLY A 37 47.24 9.03 -30.08
CA GLY A 37 45.91 8.81 -29.48
C GLY A 37 45.40 7.36 -29.49
N ALA A 38 45.71 6.59 -28.44
CA ALA A 38 45.01 5.34 -28.19
C ALA A 38 43.57 5.62 -27.72
N SER A 39 42.59 5.08 -28.44
CA SER A 39 41.16 5.10 -28.06
C SER A 39 40.60 3.69 -28.06
N LEU A 40 40.95 2.92 -27.02
CA LEU A 40 40.12 1.80 -26.59
C LEU A 40 38.84 2.40 -25.99
N ALA A 41 37.77 2.48 -26.79
CA ALA A 41 36.46 2.83 -26.29
C ALA A 41 35.91 1.67 -25.44
N LEU A 42 36.16 1.71 -24.14
CA LEU A 42 35.41 0.90 -23.18
C LEU A 42 33.94 1.32 -23.27
N THR A 43 33.06 0.35 -23.53
CA THR A 43 31.61 0.51 -23.31
C THR A 43 31.33 0.48 -21.81
N SER A 44 31.69 1.56 -21.11
CA SER A 44 31.24 1.78 -19.74
C SER A 44 29.74 2.07 -19.77
N GLY A 45 28.93 1.11 -19.31
CA GLY A 45 27.55 1.39 -18.94
C GLY A 45 27.56 2.48 -17.86
N GLY A 46 27.10 3.68 -18.21
CA GLY A 46 27.12 4.81 -17.29
C GLY A 46 26.16 4.57 -16.14
N THR A 47 26.69 4.35 -14.94
CA THR A 47 25.93 4.39 -13.70
C THR A 47 25.29 5.76 -13.57
N ALA A 48 23.96 5.82 -13.60
CA ALA A 48 23.25 7.07 -13.37
C ALA A 48 23.40 7.46 -11.90
N SER A 49 24.14 8.53 -11.63
CA SER A 49 24.20 9.14 -10.30
C SER A 49 23.13 10.20 -10.18
N ALA A 50 22.34 10.14 -9.11
CA ALA A 50 21.40 11.19 -8.72
C ALA A 50 22.03 12.26 -7.81
N ALA A 51 23.28 12.09 -7.39
CA ALA A 51 23.85 12.86 -6.27
C ALA A 51 24.23 14.30 -6.65
N ALA A 52 23.55 15.27 -6.02
CA ALA A 52 24.00 16.66 -5.94
C ALA A 52 23.70 17.32 -4.58
N THR A 53 22.59 16.99 -3.92
CA THR A 53 22.18 17.59 -2.63
C THR A 53 21.52 16.58 -1.71
N ASN A 54 22.00 16.51 -0.47
CA ASN A 54 21.26 15.94 0.66
C ASN A 54 20.19 16.96 1.08
N THR A 55 18.92 16.65 0.85
CA THR A 55 17.77 17.54 1.08
C THR A 55 17.17 17.37 2.48
N THR A 56 17.37 16.22 3.14
CA THR A 56 16.83 15.91 4.47
C THR A 56 17.68 16.45 5.62
N GLY A 57 18.97 16.73 5.38
CA GLY A 57 19.98 17.01 6.39
C GLY A 57 20.44 15.79 7.21
N ALA A 58 19.91 14.59 6.94
CA ALA A 58 20.25 13.38 7.67
C ALA A 58 21.61 12.81 7.24
N PRO A 59 22.38 12.12 8.11
CA PRO A 59 23.59 11.42 7.70
C PRO A 59 23.28 10.36 6.63
N ALA A 60 24.12 10.30 5.60
CA ALA A 60 23.94 9.36 4.50
C ALA A 60 24.06 7.90 4.96
N THR A 61 23.28 7.01 4.34
CA THR A 61 23.11 5.59 4.73
C THR A 61 23.88 4.63 3.82
N SER A 62 23.91 3.36 4.19
CA SER A 62 24.49 2.26 3.38
C SER A 62 23.82 0.96 3.83
N GLY A 63 23.43 0.13 2.87
CA GLY A 63 22.34 -0.83 3.11
C GLY A 63 21.01 -0.12 3.39
N GLY A 64 20.00 -0.91 3.73
CA GLY A 64 18.68 -0.43 4.13
C GLY A 64 17.72 -1.59 4.34
N LEU A 65 16.48 -1.27 4.69
CA LEU A 65 15.39 -2.25 4.69
C LEU A 65 15.02 -2.63 3.25
N LYS A 66 14.72 -3.92 3.04
CA LYS A 66 14.13 -4.47 1.82
C LYS A 66 12.75 -4.99 2.18
N VAL A 67 11.72 -4.29 1.72
CA VAL A 67 10.31 -4.61 2.00
C VAL A 67 9.60 -4.89 0.67
N ALA A 68 8.56 -5.74 0.66
CA ALA A 68 7.71 -5.90 -0.51
C ALA A 68 6.32 -6.45 -0.13
N TYR A 69 5.32 -6.07 -0.91
CA TYR A 69 3.93 -6.51 -0.75
C TYR A 69 3.68 -7.87 -1.42
N PHE A 70 2.90 -8.71 -0.75
CA PHE A 70 2.37 -9.99 -1.22
C PHE A 70 0.85 -9.96 -1.10
N ASP A 71 0.23 -9.94 -2.27
CA ASP A 71 -1.18 -9.70 -2.46
C ASP A 71 -1.97 -11.00 -2.26
N GLN A 72 -2.92 -11.00 -1.33
CA GLN A 72 -3.78 -12.12 -0.97
C GLN A 72 -4.41 -12.81 -2.19
N TRP A 73 -4.88 -12.03 -3.17
CA TRP A 73 -5.52 -12.53 -4.39
C TRP A 73 -4.54 -13.03 -5.46
N GLY A 74 -3.22 -12.86 -5.28
CA GLY A 74 -2.18 -13.32 -6.20
C GLY A 74 -2.25 -14.83 -6.48
N VAL A 75 -2.84 -15.59 -5.56
CA VAL A 75 -2.97 -17.06 -5.59
C VAL A 75 -4.03 -17.61 -6.55
N TYR A 76 -4.86 -16.74 -7.15
CA TYR A 76 -5.93 -17.15 -8.06
C TYR A 76 -5.46 -17.20 -9.53
N ALA A 77 -6.00 -16.31 -10.38
CA ALA A 77 -5.66 -16.24 -11.80
C ALA A 77 -4.14 -16.04 -12.01
N ASN A 78 -3.49 -15.36 -11.08
CA ASN A 78 -2.06 -15.09 -11.11
C ASN A 78 -1.16 -16.27 -10.72
N GLY A 79 -1.69 -17.30 -10.04
CA GLY A 79 -0.92 -18.47 -9.62
C GLY A 79 0.35 -18.14 -8.81
N TYR A 80 0.36 -16.98 -8.13
CA TYR A 80 1.50 -16.47 -7.40
C TYR A 80 1.36 -16.83 -5.93
N TYR A 81 2.07 -17.89 -5.52
CA TYR A 81 1.98 -18.46 -4.18
C TYR A 81 3.18 -18.02 -3.33
N PRO A 82 3.12 -18.11 -1.98
CA PRO A 82 4.30 -17.92 -1.14
C PRO A 82 5.46 -18.87 -1.49
N LYS A 83 5.17 -20.01 -2.14
CA LYS A 83 6.17 -20.90 -2.75
C LYS A 83 6.95 -20.20 -3.87
N THR A 84 6.33 -19.37 -4.70
CA THR A 84 7.04 -18.60 -5.74
C THR A 84 8.05 -17.65 -5.10
N VAL A 85 7.69 -16.99 -3.99
CA VAL A 85 8.58 -16.13 -3.19
C VAL A 85 9.77 -16.92 -2.62
N GLN A 86 9.56 -18.18 -2.23
CA GLN A 86 10.62 -19.09 -1.79
C GLN A 86 11.53 -19.57 -2.93
N ASP A 87 10.95 -20.10 -4.01
CA ASP A 87 11.68 -20.81 -5.07
C ASP A 87 12.48 -19.84 -5.96
N THR A 88 12.02 -18.60 -6.10
CA THR A 88 12.77 -17.50 -6.77
C THR A 88 13.85 -16.89 -5.87
N GLY A 89 13.90 -17.24 -4.58
CA GLY A 89 14.86 -16.71 -3.61
C GLY A 89 14.56 -15.29 -3.14
N VAL A 90 13.39 -14.72 -3.44
CA VAL A 90 12.93 -13.40 -2.96
C VAL A 90 12.87 -13.38 -1.43
N ALA A 91 12.33 -14.43 -0.81
CA ALA A 91 12.16 -14.52 0.64
C ALA A 91 13.46 -14.39 1.44
N GLY A 92 14.59 -14.81 0.88
CA GLY A 92 15.91 -14.72 1.53
C GLY A 92 16.59 -13.34 1.41
N LYS A 93 15.98 -12.41 0.68
CA LYS A 93 16.50 -11.04 0.42
C LYS A 93 15.70 -9.94 1.13
N LEU A 94 14.47 -10.23 1.52
CA LEU A 94 13.58 -9.35 2.27
C LEU A 94 13.89 -9.34 3.77
N ASP A 95 13.67 -8.19 4.42
CA ASP A 95 13.58 -8.10 5.89
C ASP A 95 12.11 -8.20 6.35
N TYR A 96 11.21 -7.60 5.58
CA TYR A 96 9.76 -7.63 5.80
C TYR A 96 9.04 -8.01 4.50
N LEU A 97 8.10 -8.94 4.61
CA LEU A 97 7.03 -9.16 3.65
C LEU A 97 5.78 -8.49 4.21
N ILE A 98 5.12 -7.61 3.46
CA ILE A 98 3.81 -7.11 3.83
C ILE A 98 2.79 -8.02 3.17
N TYR A 99 1.88 -8.59 3.94
CA TYR A 99 0.76 -9.38 3.44
C TYR A 99 -0.48 -8.50 3.43
N ASP A 100 -1.16 -8.42 2.29
CA ASP A 100 -2.21 -7.43 2.05
C ASP A 100 -3.50 -8.11 1.53
N PHE A 101 -4.72 -7.75 1.96
CA PHE A 101 -5.11 -6.73 2.95
C PHE A 101 -6.21 -7.23 3.91
N ALA A 102 -6.05 -6.94 5.20
CA ALA A 102 -7.14 -7.00 6.17
C ALA A 102 -8.03 -5.75 6.12
N ASN A 103 -9.28 -5.88 6.54
CA ASN A 103 -10.32 -4.85 6.42
C ASN A 103 -10.96 -4.48 7.77
N ILE A 104 -11.59 -3.31 7.83
CA ILE A 104 -12.34 -2.81 9.00
C ILE A 104 -13.83 -3.05 8.78
N ASN A 105 -14.47 -3.71 9.74
CA ASN A 105 -15.86 -4.11 9.64
C ASN A 105 -16.81 -2.87 9.65
N PRO A 106 -17.71 -2.71 8.65
CA PRO A 106 -18.55 -1.52 8.49
C PRO A 106 -19.42 -1.10 9.68
N THR A 107 -19.74 -2.03 10.58
CA THR A 107 -20.67 -1.78 11.71
C THR A 107 -19.98 -1.87 13.06
N SER A 108 -19.06 -2.81 13.23
CA SER A 108 -18.36 -3.01 14.52
C SER A 108 -17.05 -2.25 14.64
N LEU A 109 -16.52 -1.70 13.54
CA LEU A 109 -15.25 -0.95 13.48
C LEU A 109 -14.06 -1.74 14.03
N LYS A 110 -14.03 -3.04 13.70
CA LYS A 110 -13.04 -4.03 14.15
C LYS A 110 -12.40 -4.73 12.95
N CYS A 111 -11.22 -5.29 13.15
CA CYS A 111 -10.69 -6.30 12.23
C CYS A 111 -11.67 -7.48 12.14
N PHE A 112 -11.86 -8.00 10.94
CA PHE A 112 -12.71 -9.15 10.68
C PHE A 112 -12.15 -9.98 9.52
N GLU A 113 -12.65 -11.20 9.42
CA GLU A 113 -12.44 -12.10 8.29
C GLU A 113 -13.78 -12.39 7.62
N ALA A 114 -13.77 -12.59 6.30
CA ALA A 114 -14.94 -12.93 5.51
C ALA A 114 -14.49 -13.59 4.19
N THR A 115 -15.38 -14.34 3.54
CA THR A 115 -15.18 -14.82 2.16
C THR A 115 -16.11 -14.04 1.22
N LYS A 116 -15.70 -12.81 0.89
CA LYS A 116 -16.45 -11.87 0.03
C LYS A 116 -15.49 -10.97 -0.74
N ALA A 117 -15.37 -11.19 -2.05
CA ALA A 117 -14.60 -10.30 -2.92
C ALA A 117 -15.10 -8.85 -2.89
N ALA A 118 -14.17 -7.90 -3.06
CA ALA A 118 -14.47 -6.51 -3.33
C ALA A 118 -15.18 -6.33 -4.69
N ASP A 119 -15.90 -5.23 -4.87
CA ASP A 119 -16.37 -4.82 -6.20
C ASP A 119 -15.18 -4.34 -7.04
N THR A 120 -15.13 -4.74 -8.31
CA THR A 120 -14.08 -4.34 -9.27
C THR A 120 -14.34 -2.96 -9.90
N ASN A 121 -15.50 -2.36 -9.64
CA ASN A 121 -15.82 -1.00 -10.08
C ASN A 121 -15.32 0.03 -9.06
N ASP A 122 -14.17 0.65 -9.35
CA ASP A 122 -13.54 1.72 -8.55
C ASP A 122 -14.43 2.95 -8.29
N ALA A 123 -15.48 3.15 -9.09
CA ALA A 123 -16.48 4.20 -8.87
C ALA A 123 -17.58 3.80 -7.87
N ASN A 124 -17.58 2.57 -7.32
CA ASN A 124 -18.57 2.13 -6.34
C ASN A 124 -18.13 2.57 -4.92
N PRO A 125 -18.85 3.49 -4.24
CA PRO A 125 -18.49 3.98 -2.91
C PRO A 125 -18.57 2.92 -1.79
N ASN A 126 -19.01 1.70 -2.11
CA ASN A 126 -19.15 0.58 -1.19
C ASN A 126 -18.34 -0.66 -1.64
N ALA A 127 -17.36 -0.49 -2.54
CA ALA A 127 -16.62 -1.60 -3.14
C ALA A 127 -15.96 -2.54 -2.12
N GLY A 128 -15.41 -1.98 -1.03
CA GLY A 128 -14.79 -2.71 0.07
C GLY A 128 -15.72 -3.12 1.23
N ASP A 129 -17.01 -2.78 1.20
CA ASP A 129 -17.88 -2.89 2.38
C ASP A 129 -18.06 -4.35 2.83
N GLY A 130 -17.42 -4.73 3.94
CA GLY A 130 -17.49 -6.10 4.45
C GLY A 130 -16.78 -7.14 3.57
N ALA A 131 -15.90 -6.69 2.67
CA ALA A 131 -15.08 -7.56 1.81
C ALA A 131 -13.85 -8.09 2.55
N GLY A 132 -13.36 -9.25 2.11
CA GLY A 132 -12.25 -10.01 2.68
C GLY A 132 -12.16 -11.37 1.99
N ASP A 133 -11.07 -12.10 2.15
CA ASP A 133 -10.92 -13.41 1.53
C ASP A 133 -10.19 -14.43 2.43
N ALA A 134 -10.90 -14.76 3.53
CA ALA A 134 -10.59 -15.82 4.47
C ALA A 134 -10.26 -17.16 3.78
N PHE A 135 -10.87 -17.40 2.61
CA PHE A 135 -10.57 -18.58 1.80
C PHE A 135 -9.11 -18.58 1.33
N ALA A 136 -8.61 -17.51 0.70
CA ALA A 136 -7.18 -17.38 0.40
C ALA A 136 -6.31 -17.40 1.66
N ASP A 137 -6.75 -16.74 2.73
CA ASP A 137 -5.98 -16.56 3.95
C ASP A 137 -5.71 -17.85 4.70
N TYR A 138 -6.74 -18.62 5.07
CA TYR A 138 -6.60 -19.77 5.97
C TYR A 138 -7.44 -21.01 5.66
N GLU A 139 -8.30 -21.03 4.63
CA GLU A 139 -9.14 -22.20 4.31
C GLU A 139 -8.66 -22.98 3.06
N LYS A 140 -8.06 -22.29 2.07
CA LYS A 140 -7.63 -22.89 0.82
C LYS A 140 -6.52 -23.91 1.07
N SER A 141 -6.80 -25.20 0.92
CA SER A 141 -5.79 -26.26 1.03
C SER A 141 -4.77 -26.23 -0.13
N TYR A 142 -3.50 -26.41 0.19
CA TYR A 142 -2.39 -26.44 -0.76
C TYR A 142 -1.88 -27.86 -1.01
N GLY A 143 -1.66 -28.20 -2.29
CA GLY A 143 -0.94 -29.40 -2.70
C GLY A 143 0.58 -29.26 -2.49
N SER A 144 1.30 -30.38 -2.58
CA SER A 144 2.77 -30.40 -2.47
C SER A 144 3.48 -29.62 -3.59
N ASP A 145 2.80 -29.43 -4.72
CA ASP A 145 3.22 -28.65 -5.88
C ASP A 145 3.24 -27.13 -5.60
N ILE A 146 2.32 -26.63 -4.77
CA ILE A 146 2.19 -25.20 -4.43
C ILE A 146 2.60 -24.85 -2.99
N SER A 147 2.81 -25.84 -2.11
CA SER A 147 3.30 -25.64 -0.74
C SER A 147 4.78 -25.24 -0.68
N VAL A 148 5.09 -24.24 0.16
CA VAL A 148 6.46 -23.70 0.38
C VAL A 148 7.47 -24.78 0.78
N ASP A 149 7.06 -25.74 1.60
CA ASP A 149 7.89 -26.85 2.08
C ASP A 149 7.84 -28.10 1.19
N GLY A 150 7.06 -28.09 0.10
CA GLY A 150 6.82 -29.26 -0.75
C GLY A 150 5.88 -30.30 -0.10
N THR A 151 5.25 -30.00 1.04
CA THR A 151 4.35 -30.91 1.75
C THR A 151 2.91 -30.43 1.60
N ALA A 152 2.04 -31.30 1.09
CA ALA A 152 0.61 -31.01 0.98
C ALA A 152 -0.02 -30.78 2.36
N ASP A 153 -1.01 -29.90 2.42
CA ASP A 153 -1.84 -29.71 3.60
C ASP A 153 -2.64 -30.99 3.91
N VAL A 154 -2.86 -31.27 5.20
CA VAL A 154 -3.52 -32.48 5.70
C VAL A 154 -4.95 -32.20 6.16
N TRP A 155 -5.80 -33.21 6.06
CA TRP A 155 -7.18 -33.17 6.53
C TRP A 155 -7.27 -32.78 8.02
N ASN A 156 -8.23 -31.91 8.37
CA ASN A 156 -8.44 -31.34 9.71
C ASN A 156 -7.28 -30.50 10.29
N GLN A 157 -6.33 -29.98 9.49
CA GLN A 157 -5.43 -28.95 10.01
C GLN A 157 -6.20 -27.63 10.23
N PRO A 158 -6.03 -26.93 11.37
CA PRO A 158 -6.84 -25.76 11.72
C PRO A 158 -6.48 -24.51 10.91
N ILE A 159 -5.43 -24.55 10.08
CA ILE A 159 -5.00 -23.43 9.26
C ILE A 159 -4.38 -23.95 7.96
N ALA A 160 -4.91 -23.52 6.83
CA ALA A 160 -4.37 -23.73 5.49
C ALA A 160 -4.03 -22.37 4.88
N GLY A 161 -4.26 -22.18 3.58
CA GLY A 161 -4.18 -20.90 2.92
C GLY A 161 -2.79 -20.25 2.96
N ASN A 162 -2.77 -18.96 2.64
CA ASN A 162 -1.58 -18.13 2.67
C ASN A 162 -0.95 -18.10 4.06
N PHE A 163 -1.75 -18.04 5.13
CA PHE A 163 -1.25 -17.96 6.51
C PHE A 163 -0.42 -19.20 6.90
N ASN A 164 -0.85 -20.42 6.54
CA ASN A 164 -0.03 -21.61 6.78
C ASN A 164 1.27 -21.59 5.95
N GLN A 165 1.19 -21.15 4.69
CA GLN A 165 2.36 -21.06 3.81
C GLN A 165 3.35 -19.97 4.26
N LEU A 166 2.88 -18.87 4.83
CA LEU A 166 3.71 -17.82 5.45
C LEU A 166 4.46 -18.35 6.68
N LYS A 167 3.82 -19.18 7.53
CA LYS A 167 4.52 -19.88 8.63
C LYS A 167 5.64 -20.78 8.09
N LYS A 168 5.37 -21.54 7.02
CA LYS A 168 6.38 -22.37 6.32
C LYS A 168 7.50 -21.52 5.68
N LEU A 169 7.17 -20.34 5.15
CA LEU A 169 8.12 -19.41 4.54
C LEU A 169 9.08 -18.81 5.58
N LYS A 170 8.56 -18.34 6.71
CA LYS A 170 9.37 -17.85 7.85
C LYS A 170 10.25 -18.97 8.43
N ALA A 171 9.75 -20.20 8.52
CA ALA A 171 10.52 -21.35 8.99
C ALA A 171 11.74 -21.67 8.09
N LYS A 172 11.65 -21.39 6.78
CA LYS A 172 12.79 -21.49 5.85
C LYS A 172 13.68 -20.24 5.82
N ASN A 173 13.13 -19.08 6.13
CA ASN A 173 13.82 -17.78 6.05
C ASN A 173 13.73 -17.08 7.42
N PRO A 174 14.53 -17.49 8.42
CA PRO A 174 14.33 -17.08 9.83
C PRO A 174 14.59 -15.59 10.12
N ASN A 175 15.14 -14.84 9.16
CA ASN A 175 15.30 -13.39 9.24
C ASN A 175 14.08 -12.62 8.69
N LEU A 176 13.22 -13.28 7.91
CA LEU A 176 12.05 -12.68 7.29
C LEU A 176 10.95 -12.48 8.34
N LYS A 177 10.47 -11.24 8.44
CA LYS A 177 9.25 -10.90 9.18
C LYS A 177 8.09 -10.74 8.21
N VAL A 178 6.88 -11.01 8.69
CA VAL A 178 5.64 -10.81 7.91
C VAL A 178 4.73 -9.85 8.68
N LEU A 179 4.33 -8.74 8.08
CA LEU A 179 3.34 -7.83 8.65
C LEU A 179 2.01 -8.02 7.92
N LEU A 180 0.90 -7.84 8.62
CA LEU A 180 -0.42 -7.75 7.99
C LEU A 180 -0.73 -6.28 7.72
N SER A 181 -0.93 -5.91 6.46
CA SER A 181 -1.46 -4.58 6.13
C SER A 181 -2.96 -4.55 6.32
N ILE A 182 -3.44 -3.50 6.98
CA ILE A 182 -4.86 -3.19 7.14
C ILE A 182 -5.15 -2.02 6.23
N GLY A 183 -6.13 -2.16 5.34
CA GLY A 183 -6.54 -1.10 4.41
C GLY A 183 -6.11 -1.34 2.96
N GLY A 184 -5.31 -0.44 2.42
CA GLY A 184 -5.14 -0.23 0.99
C GLY A 184 -6.34 0.51 0.39
N TRP A 185 -6.21 0.87 -0.88
CA TRP A 185 -7.14 1.72 -1.64
C TRP A 185 -8.62 1.45 -1.33
N THR A 186 -9.07 0.22 -1.55
CA THR A 186 -10.50 -0.16 -1.49
C THR A 186 -11.02 -0.44 -0.09
N TYR A 187 -10.18 -0.82 0.89
CA TYR A 187 -10.61 -1.16 2.26
C TYR A 187 -10.40 -0.03 3.27
N SER A 188 -9.84 1.10 2.84
CA SER A 188 -9.57 2.26 3.70
C SER A 188 -10.80 2.99 4.26
N LYS A 189 -12.01 2.67 3.79
CA LYS A 189 -13.23 3.46 4.01
C LYS A 189 -13.57 3.75 5.47
N TYR A 190 -13.42 2.78 6.38
CA TYR A 190 -13.89 2.87 7.77
C TYR A 190 -12.82 3.28 8.79
N PHE A 191 -11.62 3.66 8.33
CA PHE A 191 -10.57 4.13 9.24
C PHE A 191 -10.96 5.40 9.99
N SER A 192 -11.56 6.39 9.32
CA SER A 192 -12.03 7.64 9.93
C SER A 192 -12.95 7.36 11.13
N ASP A 193 -13.94 6.46 10.97
CA ASP A 193 -14.87 6.11 12.03
C ASP A 193 -14.18 5.35 13.17
N ALA A 194 -13.33 4.38 12.83
CA ALA A 194 -12.64 3.57 13.83
C ALA A 194 -11.67 4.42 14.67
N ALA A 195 -10.93 5.33 14.04
CA ALA A 195 -9.92 6.16 14.71
C ALA A 195 -10.52 7.32 15.53
N ALA A 196 -11.72 7.81 15.19
CA ALA A 196 -12.32 9.02 15.75
C ALA A 196 -12.54 9.01 17.27
N GLY A 197 -12.92 7.86 17.85
CA GLY A 197 -13.21 7.72 19.28
C GLY A 197 -12.15 6.91 20.03
N ASP A 198 -11.96 7.20 21.31
CA ASP A 198 -11.07 6.37 22.16
C ASP A 198 -11.55 4.92 22.27
N ALA A 199 -12.87 4.73 22.46
CA ALA A 199 -13.47 3.41 22.54
C ALA A 199 -13.46 2.65 21.20
N SER A 200 -13.68 3.32 20.07
CA SER A 200 -13.66 2.69 18.74
C SER A 200 -12.23 2.32 18.33
N ARG A 201 -11.26 3.20 18.61
CA ARG A 201 -9.84 2.96 18.32
C ARG A 201 -9.32 1.76 19.08
N LYS A 202 -9.56 1.69 20.39
CA LYS A 202 -9.23 0.52 21.21
C LYS A 202 -9.95 -0.74 20.72
N ALA A 203 -11.24 -0.63 20.37
CA ALA A 203 -11.98 -1.77 19.83
C ALA A 203 -11.34 -2.32 18.54
N LEU A 204 -10.89 -1.44 17.63
CA LEU A 204 -10.14 -1.82 16.43
C LEU A 204 -8.83 -2.52 16.81
N VAL A 205 -7.93 -1.82 17.50
CA VAL A 205 -6.57 -2.31 17.83
C VAL A 205 -6.60 -3.64 18.57
N SER A 206 -7.37 -3.72 19.67
CA SER A 206 -7.54 -4.96 20.44
C SER A 206 -8.09 -6.11 19.59
N SER A 207 -9.01 -5.85 18.66
CA SER A 207 -9.57 -6.89 17.77
C SER A 207 -8.54 -7.42 16.77
N CYS A 208 -7.73 -6.54 16.18
CA CYS A 208 -6.69 -6.92 15.24
C CYS A 208 -5.60 -7.74 15.94
N ILE A 209 -5.15 -7.32 17.13
CA ILE A 209 -4.16 -8.06 17.92
C ILE A 209 -4.70 -9.43 18.35
N ASP A 210 -5.96 -9.53 18.76
CA ASP A 210 -6.55 -10.82 19.14
C ASP A 210 -6.65 -11.79 17.95
N MET A 211 -7.13 -11.30 16.79
CA MET A 211 -7.29 -12.11 15.59
C MET A 211 -5.95 -12.54 14.98
N PHE A 212 -5.01 -11.60 14.79
CA PHE A 212 -3.84 -11.82 13.93
C PHE A 212 -2.51 -12.02 14.68
N ILE A 213 -2.33 -11.42 15.86
CA ILE A 213 -1.12 -11.64 16.67
C ILE A 213 -1.29 -12.86 17.59
N LYS A 214 -2.39 -12.91 18.36
CA LYS A 214 -2.72 -14.09 19.17
C LYS A 214 -3.25 -15.24 18.31
N GLY A 215 -3.74 -14.96 17.10
CA GLY A 215 -4.13 -15.98 16.13
C GLY A 215 -5.54 -16.53 16.32
N ASN A 216 -6.45 -15.81 16.99
CA ASN A 216 -7.83 -16.22 17.19
C ASN A 216 -8.68 -15.96 15.94
N LEU A 217 -8.35 -16.65 14.85
CA LEU A 217 -9.10 -16.57 13.59
C LEU A 217 -10.53 -17.10 13.79
N PRO A 218 -11.54 -16.52 13.11
CA PRO A 218 -12.90 -17.07 13.13
C PRO A 218 -12.95 -18.53 12.67
N SER A 219 -13.83 -19.34 13.29
CA SER A 219 -14.02 -20.72 12.85
C SER A 219 -15.07 -20.80 11.75
N ASP A 220 -14.61 -21.00 10.51
CA ASP A 220 -15.45 -21.26 9.34
C ASP A 220 -14.86 -22.41 8.50
N ALA A 221 -15.71 -23.09 7.71
CA ALA A 221 -15.39 -24.22 6.83
C ALA A 221 -14.60 -25.40 7.44
N GLY A 222 -14.40 -25.45 8.76
CA GLY A 222 -13.57 -26.43 9.48
C GLY A 222 -12.14 -25.94 9.81
N PHE A 223 -11.82 -24.69 9.49
CA PHE A 223 -10.55 -24.01 9.78
C PHE A 223 -10.72 -22.95 10.89
N GLY A 224 -9.62 -22.28 11.23
CA GLY A 224 -9.57 -21.22 12.24
C GLY A 224 -9.70 -21.72 13.67
N GLY A 225 -10.20 -20.85 14.55
CA GLY A 225 -10.32 -21.08 15.99
C GLY A 225 -9.13 -20.56 16.82
N PRO A 226 -9.21 -20.67 18.16
CA PRO A 226 -8.25 -20.02 19.08
C PRO A 226 -6.80 -20.42 18.82
N GLY A 227 -5.93 -19.43 18.66
CA GLY A 227 -4.48 -19.62 18.41
C GLY A 227 -4.08 -20.26 17.08
N SER A 228 -5.01 -20.58 16.18
CA SER A 228 -4.72 -21.20 14.87
C SER A 228 -3.75 -20.37 14.02
N GLY A 229 -3.99 -19.06 13.95
CA GLY A 229 -3.16 -18.06 13.27
C GLY A 229 -1.88 -17.65 14.02
N ALA A 230 -1.59 -18.21 15.21
CA ALA A 230 -0.50 -17.72 16.03
C ALA A 230 0.85 -17.86 15.33
N GLY A 231 1.65 -16.79 15.35
CA GLY A 231 3.00 -16.73 14.78
C GLY A 231 3.08 -16.52 13.26
N VAL A 232 1.95 -16.34 12.55
CA VAL A 232 1.94 -15.91 11.14
C VAL A 232 2.60 -14.53 11.05
N PHE A 233 2.07 -13.55 11.78
CA PHE A 233 2.47 -12.15 11.71
C PHE A 233 3.44 -11.74 12.83
N ASP A 234 4.29 -10.76 12.53
CA ASP A 234 5.27 -10.14 13.42
C ASP A 234 4.96 -8.65 13.68
N GLY A 235 3.75 -8.21 13.32
CA GLY A 235 3.28 -6.84 13.47
C GLY A 235 2.20 -6.48 12.46
N PHE A 236 1.88 -5.19 12.39
CA PHE A 236 0.92 -4.63 11.45
C PHE A 236 1.56 -3.55 10.58
N ASP A 237 1.00 -3.41 9.39
CA ASP A 237 1.12 -2.22 8.56
C ASP A 237 -0.25 -1.53 8.49
N LEU A 238 -0.28 -0.20 8.50
CA LEU A 238 -1.52 0.57 8.32
C LEU A 238 -1.46 1.33 6.99
N ASP A 239 -2.24 0.88 6.03
CA ASP A 239 -2.39 1.52 4.72
C ASP A 239 -3.75 2.23 4.66
N TRP A 240 -3.85 3.37 5.34
CA TRP A 240 -5.04 4.23 5.26
C TRP A 240 -4.85 5.22 4.12
N GLU A 241 -5.65 5.06 3.07
CA GLU A 241 -5.72 5.93 1.89
C GLU A 241 -7.00 6.80 1.88
N TYR A 242 -7.01 8.02 2.39
CA TYR A 242 -6.01 8.68 3.24
C TYR A 242 -6.72 9.40 4.40
N PRO A 243 -6.04 9.65 5.54
CA PRO A 243 -6.49 10.61 6.55
C PRO A 243 -6.91 11.92 5.89
N GLY A 244 -8.11 12.42 6.21
CA GLY A 244 -8.65 13.65 5.63
C GLY A 244 -9.20 13.53 4.20
N GLY A 245 -9.17 12.33 3.61
CA GLY A 245 -9.78 12.01 2.31
C GLY A 245 -8.80 12.05 1.12
N GLY A 246 -9.35 11.97 -0.10
CA GLY A 246 -8.55 11.94 -1.34
C GLY A 246 -8.05 10.56 -1.77
N GLY A 247 -8.57 9.48 -1.18
CA GLY A 247 -8.41 8.10 -1.66
C GLY A 247 -9.65 7.59 -2.43
N HIS A 248 -9.88 6.29 -2.40
CA HIS A 248 -10.99 5.60 -3.08
C HIS A 248 -12.38 6.23 -2.81
N ALA A 249 -13.27 6.08 -3.80
CA ALA A 249 -14.63 6.59 -3.74
C ALA A 249 -15.38 6.11 -2.48
N GLY A 250 -16.09 7.02 -1.82
CA GLY A 250 -16.89 6.69 -0.63
C GLY A 250 -16.10 6.45 0.66
N ASN A 251 -14.77 6.60 0.66
CA ASN A 251 -13.99 6.57 1.91
C ASN A 251 -14.49 7.68 2.86
N HIS A 252 -14.74 7.33 4.12
CA HIS A 252 -15.14 8.32 5.12
C HIS A 252 -13.90 9.12 5.54
N SER A 253 -14.09 10.42 5.80
CA SER A 253 -13.00 11.33 6.18
C SER A 253 -13.48 12.44 7.10
N SER A 254 -12.58 12.91 7.95
CA SER A 254 -12.77 14.03 8.85
C SER A 254 -11.52 14.91 8.91
N PRO A 255 -11.63 16.24 9.07
CA PRO A 255 -10.47 17.09 9.37
C PRO A 255 -9.72 16.67 10.65
N ALA A 256 -10.38 15.94 11.55
CA ALA A 256 -9.76 15.38 12.76
C ALA A 256 -8.86 14.16 12.48
N ASP A 257 -8.92 13.57 11.28
CA ASP A 257 -8.14 12.37 10.93
C ASP A 257 -6.64 12.57 11.12
N LYS A 258 -6.16 13.81 10.94
CA LYS A 258 -4.77 14.19 11.21
C LYS A 258 -4.31 13.85 12.62
N GLN A 259 -5.14 14.12 13.63
CA GLN A 259 -4.86 13.76 15.02
C GLN A 259 -5.30 12.32 15.33
N ASN A 260 -6.38 11.84 14.71
CA ASN A 260 -6.89 10.48 14.93
C ASN A 260 -5.89 9.42 14.45
N PHE A 261 -5.17 9.66 13.35
CA PHE A 261 -4.11 8.77 12.86
C PHE A 261 -2.93 8.69 13.86
N THR A 262 -2.47 9.82 14.39
CA THR A 262 -1.46 9.84 15.47
C THR A 262 -1.95 9.06 16.70
N ALA A 263 -3.22 9.22 17.08
CA ALA A 263 -3.81 8.47 18.18
C ALA A 263 -3.90 6.96 17.88
N LEU A 264 -4.30 6.58 16.66
CA LEU A 264 -4.38 5.19 16.19
C LEU A 264 -3.01 4.49 16.25
N LEU A 265 -1.96 5.14 15.75
CA LEU A 265 -0.58 4.64 15.85
C LEU A 265 -0.10 4.52 17.30
N SER A 266 -0.48 5.46 18.16
CA SER A 266 -0.16 5.43 19.59
C SER A 266 -0.82 4.25 20.31
N GLU A 267 -2.09 3.96 19.99
CA GLU A 267 -2.82 2.82 20.54
C GLU A 267 -2.25 1.48 20.04
N PHE A 268 -2.02 1.34 18.71
CA PHE A 268 -1.35 0.16 18.15
C PHE A 268 0.00 -0.09 18.80
N ARG A 269 0.86 0.93 18.94
CA ARG A 269 2.16 0.77 19.61
C ARG A 269 2.01 0.32 21.06
N THR A 270 1.07 0.92 21.80
CA THR A 270 0.81 0.62 23.22
C THR A 270 0.37 -0.83 23.41
N GLU A 271 -0.62 -1.31 22.65
CA GLU A 271 -1.09 -2.69 22.78
C GLU A 271 -0.06 -3.70 22.23
N LEU A 272 0.65 -3.39 21.15
CA LEU A 272 1.74 -4.23 20.62
C LEU A 272 2.93 -4.35 21.58
N ASP A 273 3.24 -3.31 22.35
CA ASP A 273 4.27 -3.37 23.40
C ASP A 273 3.81 -4.20 24.61
N ALA A 274 2.54 -4.12 24.98
CA ALA A 274 1.96 -4.96 26.03
C ALA A 274 1.95 -6.44 25.63
N GLN A 275 1.50 -6.75 24.41
CA GLN A 275 1.49 -8.12 23.87
C GLN A 275 2.91 -8.63 23.62
N GLY A 276 3.80 -7.80 23.08
CA GLY A 276 5.22 -8.12 22.89
C GLY A 276 5.93 -8.46 24.20
N LYS A 277 5.65 -7.72 25.28
CA LYS A 277 6.15 -8.05 26.62
C LYS A 277 5.63 -9.39 27.15
N ALA A 278 4.39 -9.76 26.84
CA ALA A 278 3.84 -11.07 27.21
C ALA A 278 4.49 -12.23 26.43
N ASP A 279 4.76 -12.01 25.14
CA ASP A 279 5.32 -13.03 24.23
C ASP A 279 6.86 -13.06 24.20
N ASN A 280 7.52 -12.15 24.92
CA ASN A 280 8.95 -11.86 24.85
C ASN A 280 9.43 -11.57 23.40
N LYS A 281 8.72 -10.67 22.72
CA LYS A 281 8.96 -10.22 21.34
C LYS A 281 8.81 -8.70 21.21
N THR A 282 9.32 -8.15 20.11
CA THR A 282 9.01 -6.78 19.68
C THR A 282 8.27 -6.85 18.36
N TYR A 283 6.96 -6.61 18.40
CA TYR A 283 6.13 -6.54 17.20
C TYR A 283 6.34 -5.22 16.47
N ALA A 284 6.54 -5.29 15.15
CA ALA A 284 6.69 -4.13 14.30
C ALA A 284 5.34 -3.42 14.09
N LEU A 285 5.43 -2.16 13.70
CA LEU A 285 4.31 -1.33 13.28
C LEU A 285 4.83 -0.45 12.15
N SER A 286 4.25 -0.55 10.95
CA SER A 286 4.54 0.34 9.83
C SER A 286 3.27 1.04 9.36
N ALA A 287 3.42 1.93 8.39
CA ALA A 287 2.31 2.49 7.65
C ALA A 287 2.76 2.76 6.22
N ALA A 288 1.91 2.43 5.25
CA ALA A 288 1.98 3.00 3.91
C ALA A 288 1.34 4.40 3.93
N VAL A 289 1.97 5.36 3.25
CA VAL A 289 1.51 6.76 3.25
C VAL A 289 1.69 7.41 1.87
N GLY A 290 0.83 8.37 1.55
CA GLY A 290 0.89 9.09 0.28
C GLY A 290 2.14 9.95 0.10
N ALA A 291 2.59 10.09 -1.15
CA ALA A 291 3.70 10.96 -1.53
C ALA A 291 3.29 12.40 -1.88
N GLY A 292 2.00 12.66 -2.16
CA GLY A 292 1.50 13.99 -2.52
C GLY A 292 1.36 14.93 -1.31
N GLN A 293 1.79 16.19 -1.44
CA GLN A 293 1.70 17.21 -0.37
C GLN A 293 0.25 17.44 0.09
N ASP A 294 -0.70 17.29 -0.82
CA ASP A 294 -2.16 17.33 -0.59
C ASP A 294 -2.65 16.25 0.40
N LYS A 295 -1.92 15.14 0.50
CA LYS A 295 -2.16 14.03 1.46
C LYS A 295 -1.29 14.20 2.71
N ILE A 296 0.00 14.53 2.54
CA ILE A 296 0.95 14.67 3.65
C ILE A 296 0.52 15.76 4.65
N GLN A 297 -0.13 16.83 4.19
CA GLN A 297 -0.71 17.86 5.08
C GLN A 297 -1.71 17.31 6.10
N ASN A 298 -2.32 16.14 5.86
CA ASN A 298 -3.24 15.48 6.77
C ASN A 298 -2.55 14.58 7.82
N TYR A 299 -1.23 14.66 7.99
CA TYR A 299 -0.49 13.91 9.01
C TYR A 299 0.23 14.85 9.99
N GLU A 300 0.38 14.43 11.25
CA GLU A 300 1.32 15.05 12.20
C GLU A 300 2.71 14.45 12.01
N THR A 301 3.35 14.83 10.90
CA THR A 301 4.65 14.31 10.42
C THR A 301 5.75 14.34 11.50
N ASP A 302 5.69 15.34 12.39
CA ASP A 302 6.61 15.59 13.50
C ASP A 302 6.38 14.67 14.71
N LYS A 303 5.23 13.97 14.78
CA LYS A 303 4.82 13.17 15.95
C LYS A 303 4.75 11.68 15.67
N ILE A 304 4.31 11.27 14.48
CA ILE A 304 4.02 9.85 14.20
C ILE A 304 5.27 8.96 14.17
N GLY A 305 6.43 9.51 13.82
CA GLY A 305 7.69 8.77 13.67
C GLY A 305 8.23 8.11 14.95
N GLN A 306 7.66 8.39 16.13
CA GLN A 306 8.00 7.70 17.38
C GLN A 306 7.35 6.32 17.52
N TYR A 307 6.16 6.11 16.92
CA TYR A 307 5.39 4.87 17.03
C TYR A 307 5.78 3.83 15.96
N LEU A 308 6.12 4.31 14.77
CA LEU A 308 6.46 3.46 13.62
C LEU A 308 7.86 2.84 13.74
N THR A 309 7.99 1.63 13.22
CA THR A 309 9.27 0.93 13.01
C THR A 309 9.95 1.51 11.77
N PHE A 310 9.20 1.58 10.67
CA PHE A 310 9.50 2.25 9.41
C PHE A 310 8.17 2.77 8.80
N MET A 311 8.26 3.55 7.74
CA MET A 311 7.13 4.11 6.98
C MET A 311 7.43 3.97 5.50
N ASP A 312 6.48 3.39 4.77
CA ASP A 312 6.60 3.10 3.34
C ASP A 312 5.89 4.23 2.58
N VAL A 313 6.64 5.16 1.98
CA VAL A 313 6.05 6.30 1.26
C VAL A 313 5.78 5.87 -0.17
N MET A 314 4.52 5.86 -0.59
CA MET A 314 4.05 5.44 -1.91
C MET A 314 4.49 6.42 -3.00
N THR A 315 5.78 6.39 -3.33
CA THR A 315 6.50 7.27 -4.25
C THR A 315 6.35 6.82 -5.71
N TYR A 316 5.10 6.53 -6.07
CA TYR A 316 4.60 6.12 -7.38
C TYR A 316 3.19 6.72 -7.53
N ASP A 317 2.43 6.32 -8.56
CA ASP A 317 1.04 6.78 -8.77
C ASP A 317 0.84 8.29 -8.87
N MET A 318 1.88 9.03 -9.26
CA MET A 318 1.81 10.48 -9.45
C MET A 318 0.98 10.84 -10.70
N HIS A 319 0.96 9.97 -11.70
CA HIS A 319 0.24 10.11 -12.97
C HIS A 319 -0.24 8.77 -13.50
N GLY A 320 -1.42 8.74 -14.12
CA GLY A 320 -2.08 7.49 -14.50
C GLY A 320 -3.33 7.66 -15.35
N ALA A 321 -4.16 6.60 -15.41
CA ALA A 321 -5.34 6.54 -16.29
C ALA A 321 -6.42 7.62 -16.00
N TRP A 322 -6.38 8.23 -14.81
CA TRP A 322 -7.21 9.40 -14.47
C TRP A 322 -6.86 10.64 -15.30
N ASP A 323 -5.61 10.78 -15.74
CA ASP A 323 -5.17 11.75 -16.76
C ASP A 323 -5.58 11.23 -18.15
N ALA A 324 -6.88 11.02 -18.36
CA ALA A 324 -7.41 10.13 -19.41
C ALA A 324 -6.98 10.49 -20.84
N THR A 325 -6.84 11.78 -21.15
CA THR A 325 -6.36 12.31 -22.45
C THR A 325 -4.91 12.79 -22.39
N GLY A 326 -4.15 12.32 -21.40
CA GLY A 326 -2.88 12.89 -21.01
C GLY A 326 -3.03 14.28 -20.35
N PRO A 327 -1.93 15.03 -20.20
CA PRO A 327 -0.60 14.73 -20.75
C PRO A 327 0.01 13.46 -20.16
N THR A 328 0.68 12.66 -20.99
CA THR A 328 1.51 11.53 -20.57
C THR A 328 2.64 12.01 -19.67
N ASN A 329 2.90 11.29 -18.58
CA ASN A 329 3.84 11.74 -17.56
C ASN A 329 4.45 10.55 -16.81
N HIS A 330 5.46 10.83 -16.00
CA HIS A 330 6.14 9.84 -15.17
C HIS A 330 5.29 9.52 -13.93
N GLN A 331 4.98 8.24 -13.69
CA GLN A 331 4.23 7.86 -12.49
C GLN A 331 5.07 7.95 -11.20
N ALA A 332 6.40 7.99 -11.30
CA ALA A 332 7.32 7.88 -10.16
C ALA A 332 8.61 8.71 -10.35
N ALA A 333 8.47 9.95 -10.83
CA ALA A 333 9.58 10.88 -11.08
C ALA A 333 10.36 11.22 -9.80
N LEU A 334 11.68 10.99 -9.80
CA LEU A 334 12.54 11.28 -8.65
C LEU A 334 12.57 12.78 -8.34
N TYR A 335 12.69 13.61 -9.39
CA TYR A 335 12.66 15.07 -9.34
C TYR A 335 11.60 15.62 -10.30
N SER A 336 11.07 16.82 -10.02
CA SER A 336 10.18 17.52 -10.95
C SER A 336 10.92 18.08 -12.16
N ASP A 337 10.43 17.84 -13.38
CA ASP A 337 10.95 18.50 -14.59
C ASP A 337 10.29 19.90 -14.76
N PRO A 338 11.03 20.97 -15.12
CA PRO A 338 10.45 22.29 -15.40
C PRO A 338 9.40 22.31 -16.51
N ASN A 339 9.50 21.40 -17.49
CA ASN A 339 8.60 21.21 -18.62
C ASN A 339 7.42 20.28 -18.32
N ASP A 340 7.39 19.65 -17.14
CA ASP A 340 6.26 18.85 -16.68
C ASP A 340 4.95 19.66 -16.82
N PRO A 341 3.96 19.20 -17.60
CA PRO A 341 2.72 19.93 -17.83
C PRO A 341 1.71 19.81 -16.67
N MET A 342 2.01 19.06 -15.60
CA MET A 342 1.15 18.96 -14.42
C MET A 342 0.88 20.34 -13.81
N THR A 343 -0.40 20.62 -13.54
CA THR A 343 -0.83 21.76 -12.72
C THR A 343 -0.29 21.60 -11.29
N PRO A 344 0.43 22.59 -10.73
CA PRO A 344 0.92 22.53 -9.35
C PRO A 344 -0.17 22.18 -8.33
N VAL A 345 0.21 21.42 -7.31
CA VAL A 345 -0.66 20.94 -6.25
C VAL A 345 -1.07 22.14 -5.39
N ALA A 346 -2.37 22.43 -5.32
CA ALA A 346 -2.88 23.48 -4.45
C ALA A 346 -2.74 23.11 -2.95
N PRO A 347 -2.54 24.07 -2.04
CA PRO A 347 -2.47 25.53 -2.26
C PRO A 347 -1.08 26.06 -2.66
N GLY A 348 -0.06 25.21 -2.70
CA GLY A 348 1.33 25.60 -3.01
C GLY A 348 1.65 25.70 -4.50
N THR A 349 2.95 25.62 -4.80
CA THR A 349 3.49 25.74 -6.17
C THR A 349 4.31 24.54 -6.64
N SER A 350 4.41 23.49 -5.82
CA SER A 350 5.13 22.26 -6.17
C SER A 350 4.26 21.30 -7.00
N LYS A 351 4.93 20.40 -7.71
CA LYS A 351 4.33 19.26 -8.43
C LYS A 351 4.67 17.98 -7.67
N TYR A 352 4.09 16.85 -8.06
CA TYR A 352 4.49 15.56 -7.48
C TYR A 352 5.89 15.16 -7.96
N SER A 353 6.76 14.85 -7.02
CA SER A 353 8.00 14.08 -7.25
C SER A 353 8.43 13.44 -5.94
N ILE A 354 9.31 12.45 -6.02
CA ILE A 354 9.82 11.74 -4.83
C ILE A 354 10.60 12.69 -3.92
N ASP A 355 11.40 13.59 -4.49
CA ASP A 355 12.17 14.56 -3.71
C ASP A 355 11.28 15.54 -2.94
N GLU A 356 10.19 16.01 -3.55
CA GLU A 356 9.21 16.86 -2.86
C GLU A 356 8.48 16.09 -1.74
N ALA A 357 8.12 14.83 -1.98
CA ALA A 357 7.51 13.96 -0.95
C ALA A 357 8.44 13.77 0.25
N VAL A 358 9.72 13.43 -0.01
CA VAL A 358 10.73 13.22 1.03
C VAL A 358 10.99 14.50 1.82
N LYS A 359 11.15 15.65 1.16
CA LYS A 359 11.25 16.96 1.84
C LYS A 359 10.04 17.25 2.71
N ALA A 360 8.82 17.07 2.20
CA ALA A 360 7.60 17.34 2.95
C ALA A 360 7.53 16.50 4.25
N TRP A 361 7.86 15.21 4.18
CA TRP A 361 7.92 14.36 5.37
C TRP A 361 9.05 14.76 6.35
N THR A 362 10.28 15.00 5.87
CA THR A 362 11.45 15.17 6.75
C THR A 362 11.73 16.60 7.18
N VAL A 363 11.66 17.56 6.25
CA VAL A 363 11.98 18.99 6.47
C VAL A 363 10.72 19.82 6.70
N GLY A 364 9.61 19.43 6.05
CA GLY A 364 8.35 20.15 6.07
C GLY A 364 8.18 21.05 4.86
N ASP A 365 6.94 21.48 4.63
CA ASP A 365 6.58 22.39 3.57
C ASP A 365 5.56 23.43 4.09
N PRO A 366 6.00 24.68 4.33
CA PRO A 366 5.13 25.75 4.79
C PRO A 366 4.01 26.14 3.82
N GLN A 367 4.13 25.86 2.51
CA GLN A 367 3.06 26.18 1.56
C GLN A 367 1.81 25.32 1.80
N TYR A 368 1.99 24.08 2.27
CA TYR A 368 0.92 23.12 2.56
C TYR A 368 0.67 22.94 4.07
N GLY A 369 1.33 23.74 4.92
CA GLY A 369 1.22 23.62 6.38
C GLY A 369 1.78 22.32 6.97
N ILE A 370 2.75 21.71 6.28
CA ILE A 370 3.39 20.45 6.68
C ILE A 370 4.57 20.78 7.61
N PRO A 371 4.60 20.30 8.87
CA PRO A 371 5.64 20.68 9.82
C PRO A 371 6.98 19.93 9.63
N GLY A 372 7.00 18.85 8.85
CA GLY A 372 8.19 18.02 8.65
C GLY A 372 8.52 17.19 9.89
N GLY A 373 9.81 16.94 10.14
CA GLY A 373 10.31 16.29 11.35
C GLY A 373 10.22 14.76 11.36
N PHE A 374 9.70 14.11 10.31
CA PHE A 374 9.71 12.65 10.26
C PHE A 374 11.16 12.13 10.13
N PRO A 375 11.60 11.11 10.91
CA PRO A 375 12.97 10.61 10.85
C PRO A 375 13.30 9.98 9.49
N ALA A 376 14.13 10.63 8.67
CA ALA A 376 14.56 10.15 7.35
C ALA A 376 14.94 8.67 7.32
N LYS A 377 15.75 8.22 8.30
CA LYS A 377 16.18 6.80 8.47
C LYS A 377 15.07 5.77 8.72
N LYS A 378 13.81 6.20 8.84
CA LYS A 378 12.62 5.34 8.93
C LYS A 378 11.78 5.36 7.66
N ILE A 379 12.09 6.19 6.67
CA ILE A 379 11.40 6.24 5.38
C ILE A 379 11.98 5.18 4.45
N ASN A 380 11.13 4.32 3.91
CA ASN A 380 11.46 3.49 2.76
C ASN A 380 10.88 4.11 1.50
N MET A 381 11.66 4.09 0.40
CA MET A 381 11.21 4.58 -0.90
C MET A 381 10.49 3.49 -1.69
N GLY A 382 9.32 3.80 -2.25
CA GLY A 382 8.50 2.90 -3.06
C GLY A 382 9.01 2.72 -4.50
N VAL A 383 8.98 1.47 -4.96
CA VAL A 383 9.34 1.02 -6.31
C VAL A 383 8.15 0.24 -6.90
N PRO A 384 7.44 0.77 -7.92
CA PRO A 384 6.34 0.05 -8.54
C PRO A 384 6.88 -1.05 -9.48
N PHE A 385 6.30 -2.25 -9.40
CA PHE A 385 6.55 -3.36 -10.34
C PHE A 385 5.48 -3.46 -11.44
N TYR A 386 4.60 -2.46 -11.51
CA TYR A 386 3.64 -2.22 -12.59
C TYR A 386 3.93 -0.89 -13.31
N TYR A 387 3.31 -0.74 -14.47
CA TYR A 387 3.47 0.39 -15.37
C TYR A 387 2.14 1.09 -15.60
N ARG A 388 2.16 2.41 -15.65
CA ARG A 388 1.01 3.25 -16.01
C ARG A 388 1.15 3.76 -17.43
N GLY A 389 0.07 3.77 -18.21
CA GLY A 389 0.20 3.99 -19.65
C GLY A 389 -1.01 4.55 -20.40
N TRP A 390 -0.72 5.11 -21.57
CA TRP A 390 -1.66 5.81 -22.46
C TRP A 390 -1.43 5.40 -23.92
N THR A 391 -2.44 5.53 -24.77
CA THR A 391 -2.34 5.17 -26.20
C THR A 391 -2.93 6.23 -27.14
N GLY A 392 -2.56 6.14 -28.42
CA GLY A 392 -2.75 7.21 -29.41
C GLY A 392 -1.88 8.43 -29.10
N VAL A 393 -0.72 8.21 -28.47
CA VAL A 393 0.23 9.22 -28.03
C VAL A 393 1.17 9.54 -29.20
N PRO A 394 1.18 10.78 -29.74
CA PRO A 394 2.11 11.17 -30.80
C PRO A 394 3.53 11.25 -30.24
N ALA A 395 4.55 11.04 -31.08
CA ALA A 395 5.94 11.06 -30.61
C ALA A 395 6.36 12.44 -30.06
N GLY A 396 5.74 13.52 -30.53
CA GLY A 396 6.05 14.88 -30.12
C GLY A 396 7.52 15.24 -30.36
N GLY A 397 8.11 15.99 -29.43
CA GLY A 397 9.54 16.27 -29.42
C GLY A 397 10.40 15.22 -28.69
N ASN A 398 9.78 14.32 -27.92
CA ASN A 398 10.48 13.41 -27.00
C ASN A 398 9.72 12.09 -26.77
N HIS A 399 9.54 11.30 -27.82
CA HIS A 399 9.04 9.91 -27.76
C HIS A 399 7.82 9.72 -26.85
N GLY A 400 6.82 10.57 -27.04
CA GLY A 400 5.55 10.51 -26.33
C GLY A 400 5.54 11.08 -24.91
N LEU A 401 6.63 11.65 -24.38
CA LEU A 401 6.63 12.31 -23.07
C LEU A 401 5.94 13.69 -23.12
N PHE A 402 5.11 13.99 -22.11
CA PHE A 402 4.35 15.24 -21.98
C PHE A 402 3.43 15.54 -23.18
N GLN A 403 2.94 14.49 -23.85
CA GLN A 403 2.05 14.58 -25.03
C GLN A 403 0.61 14.24 -24.66
N SER A 404 -0.35 14.72 -25.45
CA SER A 404 -1.75 14.27 -25.31
C SER A 404 -1.90 12.80 -25.70
N ALA A 405 -2.96 12.17 -25.20
CA ALA A 405 -3.35 10.80 -25.51
C ALA A 405 -4.80 10.75 -25.98
N THR A 406 -5.16 9.67 -26.69
CA THR A 406 -6.56 9.36 -27.03
C THR A 406 -7.30 8.61 -25.92
N GLY A 407 -6.57 8.07 -24.95
CA GLY A 407 -7.10 7.28 -23.85
C GLY A 407 -6.00 6.57 -23.05
N PRO A 408 -6.34 5.94 -21.92
CA PRO A 408 -5.45 5.00 -21.24
C PRO A 408 -5.10 3.82 -22.16
N ALA A 409 -3.89 3.27 -22.02
CA ALA A 409 -3.46 2.11 -22.80
C ALA A 409 -4.30 0.87 -22.46
N THR A 410 -4.42 -0.09 -23.38
CA THR A 410 -5.20 -1.30 -23.11
C THR A 410 -4.59 -2.09 -21.94
N GLY A 411 -5.42 -2.51 -20.98
CA GLY A 411 -5.01 -3.40 -19.89
C GLY A 411 -4.53 -4.77 -20.37
N ALA A 412 -4.28 -5.68 -19.44
CA ALA A 412 -3.96 -7.07 -19.74
C ALA A 412 -4.62 -8.02 -18.71
N ALA A 413 -4.68 -9.32 -19.03
CA ALA A 413 -5.55 -10.24 -18.31
C ALA A 413 -5.15 -10.49 -16.85
N MET A 414 -3.86 -10.36 -16.52
CA MET A 414 -3.33 -10.59 -15.17
C MET A 414 -3.51 -9.33 -14.30
N SER A 415 -3.46 -8.14 -14.91
CA SER A 415 -3.89 -6.85 -14.35
C SER A 415 -5.42 -6.61 -14.40
N GLY A 416 -6.23 -7.68 -14.45
CA GLY A 416 -7.69 -7.60 -14.40
C GLY A 416 -8.36 -6.96 -15.63
N ASN A 417 -7.62 -6.72 -16.72
CA ASN A 417 -8.00 -5.94 -17.89
C ASN A 417 -8.30 -4.45 -17.58
N VAL A 418 -7.76 -3.91 -16.50
CA VAL A 418 -7.89 -2.49 -16.16
C VAL A 418 -7.05 -1.67 -17.15
N ASN A 419 -7.68 -0.73 -17.87
CA ASN A 419 -6.97 0.11 -18.83
C ASN A 419 -6.04 1.10 -18.11
N GLY A 420 -4.86 1.28 -18.69
CA GLY A 420 -3.82 2.18 -18.22
C GLY A 420 -2.91 1.61 -17.15
N ILE A 421 -3.03 0.31 -16.82
CA ILE A 421 -2.13 -0.42 -15.93
C ILE A 421 -1.77 -1.80 -16.48
N ARG A 422 -0.47 -2.15 -16.42
CA ARG A 422 0.05 -3.50 -16.71
C ARG A 422 1.19 -3.85 -15.78
N MET A 423 1.29 -5.13 -15.44
CA MET A 423 2.36 -5.68 -14.62
C MET A 423 3.67 -5.79 -15.42
N PHE A 424 4.83 -5.74 -14.76
CA PHE A 424 6.13 -5.99 -15.42
C PHE A 424 6.12 -7.26 -16.27
N LYS A 425 5.58 -8.37 -15.74
CA LYS A 425 5.49 -9.64 -16.47
C LYS A 425 4.63 -9.61 -17.74
N GLU A 426 3.69 -8.67 -17.85
CA GLU A 426 2.81 -8.50 -19.01
C GLU A 426 3.42 -7.60 -20.09
N LEU A 427 4.55 -6.94 -19.79
CA LEU A 427 5.33 -6.10 -20.71
C LEU A 427 6.74 -6.65 -21.00
N ASN A 428 7.03 -7.88 -20.56
CA ASN A 428 8.30 -8.58 -20.81
C ASN A 428 8.73 -8.50 -22.27
N GLY A 429 9.99 -8.12 -22.50
CA GLY A 429 10.57 -7.97 -23.84
C GLY A 429 10.18 -6.67 -24.56
N PHE A 430 9.31 -5.85 -23.97
CA PHE A 430 9.09 -4.45 -24.35
C PHE A 430 9.76 -3.50 -23.34
N VAL A 431 9.45 -3.59 -22.04
CA VAL A 431 10.12 -2.77 -21.00
C VAL A 431 11.57 -3.17 -20.75
N ASP A 432 11.99 -4.33 -21.25
CA ASP A 432 13.39 -4.77 -21.25
C ASP A 432 14.13 -4.47 -22.57
N ASN A 433 13.47 -3.87 -23.57
CA ASN A 433 14.05 -3.57 -24.88
C ASN A 433 14.72 -2.18 -24.89
N PRO A 434 16.05 -2.08 -25.08
CA PRO A 434 16.72 -0.79 -25.16
C PRO A 434 16.30 0.09 -26.34
N ALA A 435 15.65 -0.47 -27.37
CA ALA A 435 15.14 0.30 -28.50
C ALA A 435 13.85 1.07 -28.18
N ASP A 436 13.04 0.57 -27.24
CA ASP A 436 11.78 1.16 -26.82
C ASP A 436 11.91 1.92 -25.48
N THR A 437 13.09 1.86 -24.84
CA THR A 437 13.40 2.45 -23.53
C THR A 437 14.00 3.84 -23.67
N TYR A 438 13.44 4.81 -22.96
CA TYR A 438 13.88 6.20 -22.94
C TYR A 438 14.18 6.67 -21.50
N TRP A 439 14.88 7.80 -21.39
CA TRP A 439 15.39 8.30 -20.10
C TRP A 439 15.23 9.81 -19.99
N ASP A 440 14.60 10.23 -18.89
CA ASP A 440 14.49 11.63 -18.50
C ASP A 440 15.61 11.93 -17.51
N ASP A 441 16.61 12.72 -17.96
CA ASP A 441 17.73 13.05 -17.10
C ASP A 441 17.44 14.19 -16.11
N THR A 442 16.34 14.93 -16.27
CA THR A 442 15.88 15.89 -15.27
C THR A 442 15.18 15.16 -14.14
N ALA A 443 14.15 14.38 -14.48
CA ALA A 443 13.30 13.66 -13.53
C ALA A 443 13.96 12.38 -12.98
N LYS A 444 15.09 11.96 -13.57
CA LYS A 444 15.78 10.67 -13.33
C LYS A 444 14.81 9.48 -13.44
N ALA A 445 13.93 9.54 -14.43
CA ALA A 445 12.84 8.60 -14.65
C ALA A 445 12.99 7.86 -15.99
N ALA A 446 12.49 6.63 -16.05
CA ALA A 446 12.40 5.85 -17.28
C ALA A 446 10.97 5.88 -17.84
N TRP A 447 10.87 5.80 -19.17
CA TRP A 447 9.60 5.53 -19.85
C TRP A 447 9.85 4.69 -21.11
N PHE A 448 8.79 4.12 -21.65
CA PHE A 448 8.83 3.17 -22.75
C PHE A 448 7.80 3.57 -23.80
N TYR A 449 8.18 3.53 -25.08
CA TYR A 449 7.34 4.06 -26.16
C TYR A 449 7.51 3.30 -27.48
N ASP A 450 6.42 2.74 -28.01
CA ASP A 450 6.40 1.91 -29.23
C ASP A 450 6.09 2.69 -30.53
N GLY A 451 5.94 4.02 -30.44
CA GLY A 451 5.45 4.87 -31.54
C GLY A 451 3.97 5.28 -31.46
N THR A 452 3.20 4.75 -30.50
CA THR A 452 1.79 5.12 -30.25
C THR A 452 1.33 4.93 -28.80
N THR A 453 2.01 4.09 -28.02
CA THR A 453 1.69 3.73 -26.63
C THR A 453 2.86 4.15 -25.74
N PHE A 454 2.55 4.93 -24.71
CA PHE A 454 3.52 5.37 -23.70
C PHE A 454 3.27 4.59 -22.41
N TRP A 455 4.33 4.07 -21.78
CA TRP A 455 4.31 3.47 -20.45
C TRP A 455 5.38 4.13 -19.57
N SER A 456 5.00 4.54 -18.35
CA SER A 456 5.94 4.94 -17.30
C SER A 456 6.02 3.87 -16.22
N GLY A 457 7.22 3.66 -15.71
CA GLY A 457 7.54 2.73 -14.64
C GLY A 457 9.05 2.56 -14.52
N GLU A 458 9.50 1.51 -13.86
CA GLU A 458 10.91 1.36 -13.49
C GLU A 458 11.76 0.61 -14.52
N ASN A 459 13.06 0.86 -14.49
CA ASN A 459 14.09 -0.05 -14.98
C ASN A 459 15.32 0.00 -14.06
N THR A 460 16.38 -0.73 -14.41
CA THR A 460 17.62 -0.77 -13.62
C THR A 460 18.24 0.62 -13.40
N LYS A 461 18.08 1.56 -14.33
CA LYS A 461 18.66 2.91 -14.24
C LYS A 461 17.89 3.82 -13.29
N SER A 462 16.56 3.79 -13.32
CA SER A 462 15.72 4.57 -12.39
C SER A 462 15.83 4.04 -10.96
N ILE A 463 15.83 2.71 -10.79
CA ILE A 463 16.01 2.06 -9.48
C ILE A 463 17.38 2.43 -8.87
N GLN A 464 18.46 2.45 -9.66
CA GLN A 464 19.77 2.88 -9.16
C GLN A 464 19.77 4.37 -8.78
N ALA A 465 19.17 5.25 -9.59
CA ALA A 465 19.07 6.67 -9.26
C ALA A 465 18.28 6.93 -7.96
N LYS A 466 17.19 6.17 -7.75
CA LYS A 466 16.41 6.15 -6.50
C LYS A 466 17.23 5.65 -5.31
N ALA A 467 18.04 4.60 -5.49
CA ALA A 467 18.93 4.11 -4.43
C ALA A 467 20.05 5.11 -4.09
N ASP A 468 20.67 5.73 -5.08
CA ASP A 468 21.67 6.78 -4.84
C ASP A 468 21.05 7.94 -4.05
N TYR A 469 19.82 8.36 -4.41
CA TYR A 469 19.07 9.35 -3.64
C TYR A 469 18.80 8.88 -2.21
N LEU A 470 18.30 7.65 -2.00
CA LEU A 470 17.90 7.16 -0.68
C LEU A 470 19.12 7.11 0.25
N HIS A 471 20.27 6.65 -0.25
CA HIS A 471 21.54 6.64 0.48
C HIS A 471 22.01 8.05 0.81
N CYS A 472 22.02 8.97 -0.17
CA CYS A 472 22.50 10.35 0.05
C CYS A 472 21.60 11.17 0.98
N ASN A 473 20.31 10.82 1.10
CA ASN A 473 19.33 11.48 1.95
C ASN A 473 19.12 10.77 3.30
N GLY A 474 19.91 9.74 3.60
CA GLY A 474 19.85 9.04 4.88
C GLY A 474 18.55 8.28 5.12
N LEU A 475 17.91 7.81 4.05
CA LEU A 475 16.65 7.06 4.11
C LEU A 475 16.86 5.64 4.65
N GLY A 476 15.78 5.03 5.14
CA GLY A 476 15.78 3.73 5.82
C GLY A 476 15.88 2.52 4.90
N GLY A 477 15.47 2.63 3.64
CA GLY A 477 15.48 1.51 2.70
C GLY A 477 14.56 1.70 1.49
N SER A 478 14.10 0.59 0.92
CA SER A 478 13.18 0.52 -0.21
C SER A 478 12.07 -0.49 0.04
N PHE A 479 10.88 -0.21 -0.48
CA PHE A 479 9.79 -1.18 -0.59
C PHE A 479 9.25 -1.27 -2.02
N ALA A 480 8.55 -2.35 -2.34
CA ALA A 480 7.94 -2.52 -3.66
C ALA A 480 6.49 -2.99 -3.60
N PHE A 481 5.68 -2.44 -4.52
CA PHE A 481 4.32 -2.87 -4.80
C PHE A 481 4.22 -3.34 -6.27
N SER A 482 3.91 -4.61 -6.55
CA SER A 482 3.93 -5.74 -5.61
C SER A 482 4.48 -7.01 -6.24
N LEU A 483 4.80 -8.02 -5.42
CA LEU A 483 5.63 -9.15 -5.85
C LEU A 483 4.99 -10.00 -6.95
N TYR A 484 3.66 -10.08 -7.00
CA TYR A 484 3.00 -10.89 -8.02
C TYR A 484 3.10 -10.28 -9.42
N ASP A 485 3.33 -8.97 -9.56
CA ASP A 485 3.53 -8.29 -10.85
C ASP A 485 4.74 -8.80 -11.63
N LEU A 486 5.74 -9.33 -10.91
CA LEU A 486 6.93 -9.94 -11.48
C LEU A 486 6.69 -11.37 -11.97
N GLY A 487 5.74 -12.09 -11.37
CA GLY A 487 5.64 -13.54 -11.51
C GLY A 487 6.96 -14.20 -11.10
N THR A 488 7.56 -14.98 -12.00
CA THR A 488 8.88 -15.60 -11.76
C THR A 488 10.08 -14.73 -12.18
N GLN A 489 9.86 -13.50 -12.65
CA GLN A 489 10.89 -12.65 -13.26
C GLN A 489 11.43 -11.61 -12.28
N THR A 490 12.42 -11.99 -11.47
CA THR A 490 12.91 -11.17 -10.34
C THR A 490 13.87 -10.03 -10.72
N SER A 491 14.09 -9.71 -12.00
CA SER A 491 15.14 -8.76 -12.43
C SER A 491 15.03 -7.37 -11.79
N LEU A 492 13.82 -6.79 -11.72
CA LEU A 492 13.60 -5.50 -11.05
C LEU A 492 13.79 -5.60 -9.54
N PHE A 493 13.27 -6.66 -8.90
CA PHE A 493 13.45 -6.91 -7.47
C PHE A 493 14.92 -7.10 -7.09
N ASP A 494 15.65 -7.91 -7.86
CA ASP A 494 17.08 -8.14 -7.65
C ASP A 494 17.89 -6.86 -7.84
N THR A 495 17.48 -6.00 -8.78
CA THR A 495 18.08 -4.67 -8.93
C THR A 495 17.80 -3.78 -7.71
N MET A 496 16.55 -3.73 -7.24
CA MET A 496 16.17 -2.98 -6.04
C MET A 496 16.98 -3.43 -4.82
N VAL A 497 17.01 -4.74 -4.55
CA VAL A 497 17.79 -5.32 -3.44
C VAL A 497 19.28 -4.98 -3.55
N ASN A 498 19.88 -5.12 -4.74
CA ASN A 498 21.30 -4.83 -4.94
C ASN A 498 21.62 -3.34 -4.76
N ALA A 499 20.76 -2.45 -5.27
CA ALA A 499 20.93 -1.01 -5.16
C ALA A 499 20.72 -0.51 -3.71
N THR A 500 19.71 -1.03 -3.00
CA THR A 500 19.48 -0.76 -1.58
C THR A 500 20.59 -1.33 -0.69
N ASN A 501 21.20 -2.47 -1.05
CA ASN A 501 22.40 -2.99 -0.39
C ASN A 501 23.68 -2.18 -0.72
N GLY A 502 23.59 -1.17 -1.60
CA GLY A 502 24.67 -0.26 -1.96
C GLY A 502 25.08 0.71 -0.84
N SER A 503 25.86 1.73 -1.18
CA SER A 503 26.47 2.63 -0.21
C SER A 503 26.58 4.06 -0.72
N ALA A 504 26.39 5.02 0.20
CA ALA A 504 26.61 6.46 0.02
C ALA A 504 28.06 6.91 -0.27
N ALA A 505 28.95 6.04 -0.76
CA ALA A 505 30.37 6.36 -0.98
C ALA A 505 30.61 7.52 -1.98
N SER A 506 29.62 7.84 -2.82
CA SER A 506 29.60 8.94 -3.79
C SER A 506 28.84 10.20 -3.30
N CYS A 507 28.22 10.16 -2.12
CA CYS A 507 27.34 11.24 -1.66
C CYS A 507 28.13 12.47 -1.17
N PRO A 508 27.63 13.69 -1.41
CA PRO A 508 28.16 14.91 -0.80
C PRO A 508 28.14 14.78 0.74
N ALA A 509 29.20 15.25 1.39
CA ALA A 509 29.23 15.32 2.85
C ALA A 509 28.06 16.18 3.37
N ALA A 510 27.37 15.68 4.40
CA ALA A 510 26.26 16.42 5.02
C ALA A 510 26.74 17.81 5.50
N PRO A 511 25.91 18.86 5.39
CA PRO A 511 26.28 20.20 5.86
C PRO A 511 26.66 20.15 7.34
N THR A 512 27.92 20.44 7.66
CA THR A 512 28.38 20.51 9.05
C THR A 512 27.76 21.75 9.70
N SER A 513 26.65 21.57 10.42
CA SER A 513 26.07 22.62 11.26
C SER A 513 26.97 22.88 12.47
N SER A 514 28.00 23.71 12.26
CA SER A 514 28.95 24.13 13.29
C SER A 514 28.33 25.16 14.24
N SER A 515 27.31 24.74 14.98
CA SER A 515 26.73 25.45 16.12
C SER A 515 26.50 24.43 17.24
N PRO A 516 27.30 24.44 18.32
CA PRO A 516 27.04 23.57 19.46
C PRO A 516 25.73 24.02 20.11
N VAL A 517 24.69 23.19 20.00
CA VAL A 517 23.52 23.30 20.88
C VAL A 517 24.01 22.91 22.28
N THR A 518 24.40 23.93 23.05
CA THR A 518 24.70 23.76 24.47
C THR A 518 23.41 23.42 25.21
N THR A 519 23.14 22.12 25.36
CA THR A 519 22.20 21.63 26.36
C THR A 519 22.60 22.18 27.72
N PRO A 520 21.72 22.93 28.42
CA PRO A 520 21.98 23.31 29.81
C PRO A 520 22.10 22.04 30.66
N PRO A 521 23.02 21.99 31.64
CA PRO A 521 23.11 20.84 32.53
C PRO A 521 21.82 20.70 33.36
N VAL A 522 21.24 19.51 33.35
CA VAL A 522 20.07 19.18 34.18
C VAL A 522 20.49 19.15 35.65
N SER A 523 20.27 20.26 36.36
CA SER A 523 20.40 20.32 37.81
C SER A 523 19.15 19.77 38.48
N THR A 524 19.22 18.58 39.05
CA THR A 524 18.16 18.01 39.91
C THR A 524 17.91 18.92 41.12
N PRO A 525 16.67 19.42 41.33
CA PRO A 525 16.31 20.12 42.56
C PRO A 525 16.17 19.13 43.73
N PRO A 526 16.49 19.51 44.97
CA PRO A 526 16.20 18.69 46.15
C PRO A 526 14.70 18.57 46.40
N ALA A 527 14.25 17.42 46.91
CA ALA A 527 12.88 17.24 47.33
C ALA A 527 12.58 18.03 48.63
N THR A 528 11.68 19.01 48.56
CA THR A 528 11.10 19.67 49.73
C THR A 528 9.58 19.78 49.58
N THR A 529 8.84 19.10 50.44
CA THR A 529 7.38 19.01 50.42
C THR A 529 6.72 20.23 51.06
N PRO A 530 5.82 20.97 50.37
CA PRO A 530 4.95 21.98 51.00
C PRO A 530 3.66 21.33 51.54
N PRO A 531 3.01 21.91 52.57
CA PRO A 531 1.78 21.37 53.13
C PRO A 531 0.54 21.66 52.28
N VAL A 532 -0.45 20.76 52.35
CA VAL A 532 -1.74 20.88 51.66
C VAL A 532 -2.63 21.91 52.35
N THR A 533 -3.15 22.87 51.57
CA THR A 533 -4.29 23.71 51.97
C THR A 533 -5.31 23.78 50.84
N THR A 534 -6.54 23.37 51.13
CA THR A 534 -7.70 23.34 50.22
C THR A 534 -8.48 24.66 50.21
N PRO A 535 -8.76 25.25 49.03
CA PRO A 535 -9.80 26.27 48.86
C PRO A 535 -11.18 25.64 48.60
N PRO A 536 -12.31 26.33 48.90
CA PRO A 536 -13.65 25.78 48.70
C PRO A 536 -14.15 25.91 47.26
N ALA A 537 -15.03 25.00 46.84
CA ALA A 537 -15.70 25.06 45.55
C ALA A 537 -16.84 26.11 45.53
N THR A 538 -16.92 26.87 44.44
CA THR A 538 -18.09 27.70 44.10
C THR A 538 -18.48 27.47 42.64
N THR A 539 -19.73 27.02 42.43
CA THR A 539 -20.26 26.66 41.10
C THR A 539 -21.10 27.82 40.54
N PRO A 540 -20.81 28.33 39.33
CA PRO A 540 -21.74 29.23 38.63
C PRO A 540 -22.80 28.40 37.85
N PRO A 541 -24.06 28.88 37.74
CA PRO A 541 -25.11 28.18 37.02
C PRO A 541 -24.99 28.39 35.50
N VAL A 542 -25.22 27.32 34.73
CA VAL A 542 -25.33 27.39 33.26
C VAL A 542 -26.81 27.39 32.87
N THR A 543 -27.23 28.39 32.11
CA THR A 543 -28.58 28.53 31.55
C THR A 543 -28.69 27.82 30.20
N THR A 544 -29.72 26.98 30.03
CA THR A 544 -30.04 26.31 28.77
C THR A 544 -31.03 27.12 27.92
N PRO A 545 -30.82 27.29 26.60
CA PRO A 545 -31.84 27.83 25.70
C PRO A 545 -32.96 26.78 25.42
N PRO A 546 -34.18 27.22 25.07
CA PRO A 546 -35.31 26.31 24.89
C PRO A 546 -35.30 25.63 23.51
N VAL A 547 -35.58 24.32 23.50
CA VAL A 547 -35.88 23.55 22.28
C VAL A 547 -37.39 23.53 22.07
N SER A 548 -37.83 23.82 20.84
CA SER A 548 -39.26 23.82 20.48
C SER A 548 -39.80 22.41 20.24
N THR A 549 -40.73 21.96 21.09
CA THR A 549 -41.42 20.68 20.94
C THR A 549 -42.55 20.76 19.89
N PRO A 550 -42.65 19.82 18.93
CA PRO A 550 -43.89 19.57 18.19
C PRO A 550 -44.97 18.99 19.13
N PRO A 551 -46.27 19.11 18.80
CA PRO A 551 -47.34 18.63 19.67
C PRO A 551 -47.35 17.10 19.73
N ALA A 552 -47.57 16.56 20.94
CA ALA A 552 -47.70 15.14 21.17
C ALA A 552 -48.92 14.56 20.43
N GLY A 553 -48.69 13.49 19.68
CA GLY A 553 -49.75 12.52 19.43
C GLY A 553 -50.14 11.82 20.74
N SER A 554 -51.12 10.92 20.64
CA SER A 554 -51.33 9.93 21.69
C SER A 554 -51.29 8.55 21.08
N CYS A 555 -50.18 7.84 21.29
CA CYS A 555 -50.03 6.44 20.92
C CYS A 555 -51.19 5.60 21.47
N THR A 556 -51.99 5.03 20.57
CA THR A 556 -53.12 4.14 20.91
C THR A 556 -52.74 2.66 20.95
N ALA A 557 -51.55 2.30 20.46
CA ALA A 557 -51.01 0.95 20.57
C ALA A 557 -50.44 0.67 21.98
N PRO A 558 -50.54 -0.57 22.50
CA PRO A 558 -49.96 -0.95 23.80
C PRO A 558 -48.44 -0.68 23.85
N SER A 559 -47.91 -0.25 25.00
CA SER A 559 -46.46 -0.04 25.15
C SER A 559 -45.69 -1.34 24.87
N TRP A 560 -44.58 -1.21 24.14
CA TRP A 560 -43.62 -2.30 23.97
C TRP A 560 -43.05 -2.72 25.34
N SER A 561 -42.74 -4.02 25.48
CA SER A 561 -42.07 -4.58 26.65
C SER A 561 -40.99 -5.55 26.21
N ALA A 562 -39.78 -5.37 26.76
CA ALA A 562 -38.64 -6.25 26.55
C ALA A 562 -38.93 -7.73 26.92
N SER A 563 -39.80 -7.96 27.91
CA SER A 563 -40.16 -9.31 28.38
C SER A 563 -41.36 -9.94 27.67
N ALA A 564 -42.01 -9.23 26.73
CA ALA A 564 -43.15 -9.75 26.00
C ALA A 564 -42.72 -10.50 24.73
N VAL A 565 -43.39 -11.62 24.45
CA VAL A 565 -43.21 -12.40 23.23
C VAL A 565 -44.22 -11.95 22.17
N TYR A 566 -43.74 -11.37 21.08
CA TYR A 566 -44.56 -10.92 19.96
C TYR A 566 -44.59 -12.00 18.89
N ALA A 567 -45.34 -13.07 19.17
CA ALA A 567 -45.27 -14.31 18.39
C ALA A 567 -45.86 -14.21 16.96
N THR A 568 -46.80 -13.29 16.74
CA THR A 568 -47.52 -13.12 15.47
C THR A 568 -47.06 -11.85 14.78
N ALA A 569 -46.67 -11.94 13.51
CA ALA A 569 -46.37 -10.78 12.68
C ALA A 569 -47.59 -9.86 12.54
N GLY A 570 -47.39 -8.54 12.49
CA GLY A 570 -48.46 -7.54 12.44
C GLY A 570 -48.95 -7.04 13.80
N THR A 571 -48.36 -7.50 14.91
CA THR A 571 -48.65 -6.99 16.26
C THR A 571 -48.11 -5.57 16.40
N LYS A 572 -48.98 -4.64 16.85
CA LYS A 572 -48.65 -3.22 17.00
C LYS A 572 -48.31 -2.89 18.45
N VAL A 573 -47.27 -2.08 18.63
CA VAL A 573 -46.83 -1.55 19.92
C VAL A 573 -46.48 -0.07 19.82
N SER A 574 -46.41 0.62 20.95
CA SER A 574 -45.85 1.97 21.05
C SER A 574 -44.54 1.98 21.85
N TRP A 575 -43.55 2.78 21.45
CA TRP A 575 -42.27 2.88 22.13
C TRP A 575 -41.56 4.20 21.80
N LYS A 576 -41.11 4.95 22.81
CA LYS A 576 -40.40 6.25 22.64
C LYS A 576 -41.11 7.25 21.70
N GLY A 577 -42.45 7.27 21.69
CA GLY A 577 -43.27 8.08 20.76
C GLY A 577 -43.39 7.50 19.35
N HIS A 578 -42.73 6.39 19.03
CA HIS A 578 -42.94 5.51 17.87
C HIS A 578 -44.22 4.64 17.99
N ASN A 579 -45.00 4.45 16.91
CA ASN A 579 -45.84 3.25 16.72
C ASN A 579 -45.05 2.24 15.87
N TYR A 580 -44.87 1.02 16.36
CA TYR A 580 -44.12 -0.05 15.67
C TYR A 580 -44.99 -1.28 15.38
N THR A 581 -44.61 -2.04 14.33
CA THR A 581 -45.26 -3.30 13.95
C THR A 581 -44.19 -4.38 13.74
N ASN A 582 -44.30 -5.55 14.37
CA ASN A 582 -43.34 -6.63 14.13
C ASN A 582 -43.57 -7.32 12.78
N LYS A 583 -42.48 -7.60 12.06
CA LYS A 583 -42.46 -8.29 10.75
C LYS A 583 -42.48 -9.81 10.92
N TRP A 584 -41.93 -10.33 12.02
CA TRP A 584 -41.91 -11.74 12.40
C TRP A 584 -41.85 -11.89 13.94
N TRP A 585 -41.69 -13.11 14.44
CA TRP A 585 -41.57 -13.42 15.87
C TRP A 585 -40.41 -12.64 16.50
N THR A 586 -40.63 -12.02 17.66
CA THR A 586 -39.58 -11.30 18.41
C THR A 586 -39.81 -11.33 19.93
N THR A 587 -38.74 -11.18 20.70
CA THR A 587 -38.72 -10.93 22.15
C THR A 587 -37.44 -10.13 22.47
N ASN A 588 -37.52 -9.13 23.35
CA ASN A 588 -36.37 -8.32 23.82
C ASN A 588 -35.60 -7.49 22.75
N GLU A 589 -36.09 -7.38 21.51
CA GLU A 589 -35.50 -6.52 20.48
C GLU A 589 -36.17 -5.13 20.49
N ASP A 590 -35.42 -4.07 20.85
CA ASP A 590 -35.93 -2.68 20.95
C ASP A 590 -36.40 -2.17 19.57
N PRO A 591 -37.68 -1.79 19.40
CA PRO A 591 -38.23 -1.33 18.12
C PRO A 591 -37.52 -0.11 17.53
N SER A 592 -37.00 0.78 18.36
CA SER A 592 -36.30 2.01 17.93
C SER A 592 -34.89 1.78 17.40
N LEU A 593 -34.35 0.57 17.55
CA LEU A 593 -33.09 0.14 16.93
C LEU A 593 -33.31 -0.63 15.62
N SER A 594 -34.57 -0.78 15.19
CA SER A 594 -34.93 -1.61 14.04
C SER A 594 -34.87 -0.84 12.72
N GLY A 595 -33.82 -1.07 11.94
CA GLY A 595 -33.70 -0.56 10.57
C GLY A 595 -34.60 -1.28 9.55
N GLN A 596 -34.38 -1.01 8.26
CA GLN A 596 -35.12 -1.60 7.14
C GLN A 596 -35.21 -3.15 7.23
N TRP A 597 -34.14 -3.80 7.67
CA TRP A 597 -34.03 -5.26 7.83
C TRP A 597 -34.29 -5.77 9.25
N GLY A 598 -34.48 -4.88 10.24
CA GLY A 598 -34.76 -5.26 11.62
C GLY A 598 -36.20 -5.77 11.81
N VAL A 599 -36.49 -6.38 12.96
CA VAL A 599 -37.77 -7.10 13.18
C VAL A 599 -38.99 -6.18 13.30
N TRP A 600 -38.80 -4.90 13.60
CA TRP A 600 -39.86 -3.90 13.68
C TRP A 600 -39.89 -2.98 12.46
N THR A 601 -41.09 -2.63 12.02
CA THR A 601 -41.36 -1.51 11.11
C THR A 601 -41.79 -0.32 11.95
N ASP A 602 -41.12 0.82 11.82
CA ASP A 602 -41.62 2.11 12.31
C ASP A 602 -42.79 2.58 11.44
N ASN A 603 -43.93 2.88 12.06
CA ASN A 603 -45.13 3.41 11.38
C ASN A 603 -45.26 4.94 11.55
N GLY A 604 -44.28 5.60 12.15
CA GLY A 604 -44.23 7.04 12.38
C GLY A 604 -44.71 7.47 13.77
N PRO A 605 -44.54 8.77 14.09
CA PRO A 605 -44.73 9.34 15.43
C PRO A 605 -46.16 9.27 15.96
N CYS A 606 -46.27 9.17 17.28
CA CYS A 606 -47.47 9.21 18.11
C CYS A 606 -47.18 9.70 19.54
#